data_AF-A0A2K9MDT2-F1
#
_entry.id   AF-A0A2K9MDT2-F1
#
_cell.length_a   1.000
_cell.length_b   1.000
_cell.length_c   1.000
_cell.angle_alpha   90.00
_cell.angle_beta   90.00
_cell.angle_gamma   90.00
#
_symmetry.space_group_name_H-M   'P 1'
#
loop_
_entity.id
_entity.type
_entity.pdbx_description
1 polymer ?
#
loop_
_entity_poly.entity_id
_entity_poly.type
_entity_poly.pdbx_seq_one_letter_code
_entity_poly.pdbx_strand_id
1 'polypeptide(L)'
;MTDPHNITFPRPRDDEPFAWGLSGPEPREIWERFSPAYEAQLERLVTTLRGMGFSPTIGGAGSEDGEYVRAEYDQNSRVVFFYHLEDPADARFIASLDDEALRAWIVESWIGG
;
A
#
# COMPACT_ATOMS: atom_id res chain seq x y z
N MET A 1 -7.46 21.60 -10.81
CA MET A 1 -6.65 20.47 -11.29
C MET A 1 -5.97 19.89 -10.06
N THR A 2 -6.53 18.83 -9.49
CA THR A 2 -5.91 18.07 -8.40
C THR A 2 -4.83 17.20 -9.02
N ASP A 3 -3.59 17.39 -8.58
CA ASP A 3 -2.48 16.52 -8.92
C ASP A 3 -2.83 15.08 -8.49
N PRO A 4 -2.94 14.11 -9.41
CA PRO A 4 -3.24 12.72 -9.06
C PRO A 4 -2.16 12.07 -8.18
N HIS A 5 -1.02 12.74 -7.98
CA HIS A 5 0.09 12.27 -7.16
C HIS A 5 0.03 12.69 -5.69
N ASN A 6 -0.92 13.54 -5.29
CA ASN A 6 -0.98 14.02 -3.91
C ASN A 6 -1.90 13.16 -3.02
N ILE A 7 -1.45 11.95 -2.68
CA ILE A 7 -2.06 11.12 -1.64
C ILE A 7 -1.93 11.83 -0.29
N THR A 8 -3.06 12.06 0.39
CA THR A 8 -3.16 12.67 1.73
C THR A 8 -3.67 11.65 2.75
N PHE A 9 -3.16 11.72 3.98
CA PHE A 9 -3.51 10.79 5.07
C PHE A 9 -4.09 11.52 6.29
N PRO A 10 -5.05 10.92 7.02
CA PRO A 10 -5.81 9.74 6.61
C PRO A 10 -6.65 10.07 5.36
N ARG A 11 -6.82 9.10 4.47
CA ARG A 11 -7.62 9.31 3.26
C ARG A 11 -9.11 9.47 3.64
N PRO A 12 -9.87 10.30 2.92
CA PRO A 12 -11.32 10.29 3.05
C PRO A 12 -11.85 8.92 2.63
N ARG A 13 -12.90 8.45 3.31
CA ARG A 13 -13.61 7.23 2.92
C ARG A 13 -14.20 7.39 1.53
N ASP A 14 -14.20 6.32 0.76
CA ASP A 14 -14.95 6.19 -0.48
C ASP A 14 -16.04 5.10 -0.36
N ASP A 15 -16.79 4.91 -1.44
CA ASP A 15 -17.89 3.97 -1.54
C ASP A 15 -17.46 2.59 -2.09
N GLU A 16 -16.15 2.36 -2.25
CA GLU A 16 -15.64 1.10 -2.80
C GLU A 16 -15.65 -0.02 -1.75
N PRO A 17 -16.01 -1.27 -2.13
CA PRO A 17 -15.98 -2.38 -1.21
C PRO A 17 -14.55 -2.75 -0.80
N PHE A 18 -14.43 -3.62 0.21
CA PHE A 18 -13.17 -4.29 0.52
C PHE A 18 -12.87 -5.35 -0.55
N ALA A 19 -11.60 -5.62 -0.81
CA ALA A 19 -11.23 -6.78 -1.59
C ALA A 19 -11.21 -8.07 -0.76
N TRP A 20 -11.15 -9.21 -1.44
CA TRP A 20 -11.28 -10.58 -0.93
C TRP A 20 -12.70 -10.99 -0.49
N GLY A 21 -13.41 -11.63 -1.43
CA GLY A 21 -14.17 -12.85 -1.15
C GLY A 21 -15.24 -12.83 -0.05
N LEU A 22 -16.14 -11.86 -0.05
CA LEU A 22 -17.36 -11.88 0.77
C LEU A 22 -18.53 -12.60 0.08
N SER A 23 -18.29 -13.83 -0.38
CA SER A 23 -19.41 -14.75 -0.64
C SER A 23 -20.02 -15.31 0.65
N GLY A 24 -19.54 -14.85 1.82
CA GLY A 24 -20.19 -14.86 3.14
C GLY A 24 -20.15 -13.45 3.79
N PRO A 25 -20.79 -13.23 4.96
CA PRO A 25 -21.18 -11.88 5.38
C PRO A 25 -20.11 -10.86 5.74
N GLU A 26 -18.80 -11.17 5.95
CA GLU A 26 -17.73 -10.16 6.15
C GLU A 26 -16.33 -10.77 6.45
N PRO A 27 -15.20 -10.05 6.22
CA PRO A 27 -13.87 -10.39 6.73
C PRO A 27 -13.76 -9.88 8.18
N ARG A 28 -13.01 -10.56 9.07
CA ARG A 28 -13.00 -10.24 10.51
C ARG A 28 -11.60 -9.87 11.03
N GLU A 29 -11.01 -8.85 10.42
CA GLU A 29 -9.67 -8.24 10.68
C GLU A 29 -8.54 -8.80 9.78
N ILE A 30 -7.62 -8.00 9.22
CA ILE A 30 -6.57 -7.19 9.89
C ILE A 30 -6.48 -5.80 9.26
N TRP A 31 -7.22 -4.86 9.87
CA TRP A 31 -7.28 -3.44 9.53
C TRP A 31 -7.95 -3.12 8.20
N GLU A 32 -9.28 -3.21 8.24
CA GLU A 32 -10.23 -2.68 7.26
C GLU A 32 -9.74 -1.37 6.64
N ARG A 33 -9.97 -1.19 5.33
CA ARG A 33 -9.71 0.08 4.64
C ARG A 33 -10.20 1.24 5.49
N PHE A 34 -9.37 2.27 5.59
CA PHE A 34 -9.61 3.49 6.37
C PHE A 34 -9.59 3.34 7.90
N SER A 35 -9.20 2.20 8.46
CA SER A 35 -8.90 2.12 9.90
C SER A 35 -7.60 2.89 10.23
N PRO A 36 -7.45 3.44 11.45
CA PRO A 36 -6.26 4.23 11.80
C PRO A 36 -4.93 3.49 11.62
N ALA A 37 -4.89 2.19 11.94
CA ALA A 37 -3.70 1.36 11.77
C ALA A 37 -3.36 1.12 10.29
N TYR A 38 -4.37 0.89 9.45
CA TYR A 38 -4.21 0.76 8.00
C TYR A 38 -3.65 2.04 7.39
N GLU A 39 -4.29 3.19 7.68
CA GLU A 39 -3.88 4.47 7.12
C GLU A 39 -2.48 4.89 7.58
N ALA A 40 -2.10 4.61 8.83
CA ALA A 40 -0.74 4.87 9.31
C ALA A 40 0.31 3.97 8.62
N GLN A 41 0.00 2.70 8.38
CA GLN A 41 0.91 1.80 7.66
C GLN A 41 1.04 2.20 6.19
N LEU A 42 -0.08 2.52 5.53
CA LEU A 42 -0.10 2.98 4.15
C LEU A 42 0.63 4.32 3.99
N GLU A 43 0.42 5.28 4.91
CA GLU A 43 1.16 6.56 4.94
C GLU A 43 2.67 6.33 5.05
N ARG A 44 3.08 5.46 5.96
CA ARG A 44 4.48 5.11 6.16
C ARG A 44 5.11 4.50 4.91
N LEU A 45 4.41 3.56 4.25
CA LEU A 45 4.88 2.95 3.01
C LEU A 45 4.99 3.99 1.88
N VAL A 46 3.95 4.79 1.66
CA VAL A 46 3.93 5.83 0.61
C VAL A 46 5.01 6.88 0.82
N THR A 47 5.20 7.33 2.06
CA THR A 47 6.24 8.32 2.40
C THR A 47 7.64 7.76 2.20
N THR A 48 7.85 6.50 2.57
CA THR A 48 9.13 5.80 2.35
C THR A 48 9.44 5.69 0.86
N LEU A 49 8.47 5.25 0.05
CA LEU A 49 8.60 5.14 -1.40
C LEU A 49 8.91 6.49 -2.06
N ARG A 50 8.17 7.56 -1.72
CA ARG A 50 8.47 8.92 -2.19
C ARG A 50 9.88 9.36 -1.83
N GLY A 51 10.31 9.13 -0.59
CA GLY A 51 11.65 9.45 -0.13
C GLY A 51 12.76 8.64 -0.81
N MET A 52 12.42 7.54 -1.49
CA MET A 52 13.34 6.73 -2.28
C MET A 52 13.33 7.10 -3.77
N GLY A 53 12.51 8.06 -4.22
CA GLY A 53 12.40 8.42 -5.64
C GLY A 53 11.40 7.56 -6.43
N PHE A 54 10.39 7.02 -5.75
CA PHE A 54 9.23 6.44 -6.40
C PHE A 54 8.07 7.43 -6.46
N SER A 55 7.21 7.22 -7.47
CA SER A 55 5.92 7.88 -7.65
C SER A 55 4.77 6.90 -7.31
N PRO A 56 4.37 6.78 -6.03
CA PRO A 56 3.31 5.86 -5.61
C PRO A 56 1.90 6.36 -5.95
N THR A 57 1.03 5.41 -6.22
CA THR A 57 -0.42 5.56 -6.46
C THR A 57 -1.13 4.40 -5.78
N ILE A 58 -2.35 4.62 -5.31
CA ILE A 58 -3.18 3.58 -4.69
C ILE A 58 -4.29 3.22 -5.67
N GLY A 59 -4.58 1.94 -5.82
CA GLY A 59 -5.65 1.44 -6.68
C GLY A 59 -6.13 0.08 -6.23
N GLY A 60 -7.10 -0.50 -6.94
CA GLY A 60 -7.59 -1.86 -6.66
C GLY A 60 -8.62 -1.97 -5.54
N ALA A 61 -9.03 -0.86 -4.93
CA ALA A 61 -10.17 -0.82 -4.01
C ALA A 61 -11.40 -1.49 -4.66
N GLY A 62 -12.09 -2.34 -3.90
CA GLY A 62 -13.28 -3.06 -4.36
C GLY A 62 -13.05 -4.18 -5.37
N SER A 63 -11.81 -4.46 -5.76
CA SER A 63 -11.47 -5.61 -6.61
C SER A 63 -11.50 -6.93 -5.83
N GLU A 64 -11.46 -8.09 -6.51
CA GLU A 64 -11.31 -9.37 -5.80
C GLU A 64 -9.93 -9.49 -5.12
N ASP A 65 -8.91 -8.84 -5.67
CA ASP A 65 -7.50 -9.06 -5.36
C ASP A 65 -6.93 -8.14 -4.26
N GLY A 66 -7.42 -6.91 -4.17
CA GLY A 66 -6.88 -5.99 -3.17
C GLY A 66 -6.78 -4.54 -3.59
N GLU A 67 -6.92 -3.61 -2.64
CA GLU A 67 -6.18 -2.35 -2.70
C GLU A 67 -4.67 -2.64 -2.69
N TYR A 68 -3.94 -1.96 -3.58
CA TYR A 68 -2.50 -2.08 -3.74
C TYR A 68 -1.86 -0.70 -3.85
N VAL A 69 -0.56 -0.63 -3.55
CA VAL A 69 0.27 0.53 -3.90
C VAL A 69 1.06 0.20 -5.17
N ARG A 70 0.77 0.88 -6.27
CA ARG A 70 1.62 0.88 -7.47
C ARG A 70 2.63 2.00 -7.33
N ALA A 71 3.92 1.70 -7.41
CA ALA A 71 4.97 2.70 -7.38
C ALA A 71 5.86 2.58 -8.61
N GLU A 72 6.15 3.71 -9.25
CA GLU A 72 7.07 3.77 -10.39
C GLU A 72 8.39 4.39 -9.94
N TYR A 73 9.51 3.74 -10.23
CA TYR A 73 10.83 4.23 -9.85
C TYR A 73 11.33 5.22 -10.90
N ASP A 74 11.50 6.49 -10.49
CA ASP A 74 11.74 7.58 -11.43
C ASP A 74 13.04 7.42 -12.23
N GLN A 75 14.04 6.71 -11.69
CA GLN A 75 15.35 6.57 -12.34
C GLN A 75 15.36 5.61 -13.54
N ASN A 76 14.46 4.63 -13.59
CA ASN A 76 14.45 3.61 -14.65
C ASN A 76 13.05 3.17 -15.10
N SER A 77 12.00 3.91 -14.71
CA SER A 77 10.59 3.61 -14.99
C SER A 77 10.14 2.21 -14.58
N ARG A 78 10.84 1.58 -13.62
CA ARG A 78 10.44 0.27 -13.09
C ARG A 78 9.15 0.44 -12.29
N VAL A 79 8.11 -0.29 -12.68
CA VAL A 79 6.83 -0.31 -11.98
C VAL A 79 6.80 -1.49 -11.02
N VAL A 80 6.46 -1.23 -9.77
CA VAL A 80 6.33 -2.22 -8.71
C VAL A 80 4.95 -2.13 -8.08
N PHE A 81 4.43 -3.26 -7.65
CA PHE A 81 3.13 -3.36 -7.01
C PHE A 81 3.29 -3.98 -5.63
N PHE A 82 2.82 -3.27 -4.61
CA PHE A 82 2.74 -3.73 -3.23
C PHE A 82 1.28 -4.07 -2.94
N TYR A 83 0.94 -5.36 -3.09
CA TYR A 83 -0.39 -5.93 -2.76
C TYR A 83 -0.58 -6.19 -1.25
N HIS A 84 0.49 -5.94 -0.50
CA HIS A 84 0.78 -6.45 0.82
C HIS A 84 -0.02 -5.82 1.97
N LEU A 85 -0.78 -4.77 1.70
CA LEU A 85 -1.61 -4.15 2.74
C LEU A 85 -2.92 -4.89 2.96
N GLU A 86 -3.31 -5.75 2.03
CA GLU A 86 -4.58 -6.50 2.11
C GLU A 86 -4.39 -8.01 2.31
N ASP A 87 -3.16 -8.53 2.18
CA ASP A 87 -2.80 -9.84 2.75
C ASP A 87 -2.40 -9.69 4.23
N PRO A 88 -3.14 -10.32 5.17
CA PRO A 88 -2.80 -10.39 6.60
C PRO A 88 -1.35 -10.80 6.95
N ALA A 89 -0.70 -11.63 6.14
CA ALA A 89 0.68 -12.06 6.36
C ALA A 89 1.66 -10.96 5.97
N ASP A 90 1.46 -10.38 4.78
CA ASP A 90 2.33 -9.32 4.28
C ASP A 90 2.17 -8.01 5.07
N ALA A 91 0.94 -7.66 5.48
CA ALA A 91 0.68 -6.48 6.29
C ALA A 91 1.38 -6.58 7.65
N ARG A 92 1.37 -7.78 8.26
CA ARG A 92 2.12 -8.05 9.49
C ARG A 92 3.63 -7.98 9.27
N PHE A 93 4.13 -8.50 8.14
CA PHE A 93 5.54 -8.42 7.80
C PHE A 93 5.99 -6.96 7.68
N ILE A 94 5.29 -6.13 6.89
CA ILE A 94 5.60 -4.70 6.74
C ILE A 94 5.52 -3.99 8.09
N ALA A 95 4.50 -4.28 8.92
CA ALA A 95 4.36 -3.71 10.26
C ALA A 95 5.53 -4.07 11.19
N SER A 96 6.14 -5.25 10.98
CA SER A 96 7.27 -5.72 11.79
C SER A 96 8.61 -5.06 11.45
N LEU A 97 8.73 -4.45 10.27
CA LEU A 97 9.94 -3.76 9.84
C LEU A 97 10.01 -2.36 10.45
N ASP A 98 11.18 -1.93 10.91
CA ASP A 98 11.47 -0.51 11.15
C ASP A 98 11.77 0.21 9.82
N ASP A 99 12.02 1.52 9.87
CA ASP A 99 12.16 2.34 8.65
C ASP A 99 13.43 2.01 7.86
N GLU A 100 14.49 1.57 8.52
CA GLU A 100 15.72 1.14 7.87
C GLU A 100 15.53 -0.21 7.20
N ALA A 101 14.94 -1.17 7.91
CA ALA A 101 14.62 -2.49 7.39
C ALA A 101 13.60 -2.44 6.24
N LEU A 102 12.59 -1.58 6.32
CA LEU A 102 11.62 -1.36 5.25
C LEU A 102 12.31 -0.87 3.97
N ARG A 103 13.20 0.13 4.10
CA ARG A 103 13.98 0.64 2.96
C ARG A 103 14.88 -0.45 2.37
N ALA A 104 15.62 -1.16 3.21
CA ALA A 104 16.51 -2.23 2.78
C ALA A 104 15.75 -3.33 2.02
N TRP A 105 14.62 -3.77 2.56
CA TRP A 105 13.75 -4.76 1.91
C TRP A 105 13.23 -4.27 0.54
N ILE A 106 12.82 -3.00 0.42
CA ILE A 106 12.40 -2.43 -0.87
C ILE A 106 13.55 -2.45 -1.87
N VAL A 107 14.75 -2.04 -1.46
CA VAL A 107 15.92 -2.04 -2.35
C VAL A 107 16.24 -3.45 -2.81
N GLU A 108 16.35 -4.41 -1.90
CA GLU A 108 16.69 -5.80 -2.22
C GLU A 108 15.66 -6.44 -3.15
N SER A 109 14.37 -6.27 -2.85
CA SER A 109 13.28 -6.94 -3.59
C SER A 109 13.02 -6.30 -4.95
N TRP A 110 13.24 -4.98 -5.08
CA TRP A 110 12.68 -4.20 -6.19
C TRP A 110 13.64 -3.26 -6.92
N ILE A 111 14.85 -3.01 -6.41
CA ILE A 111 15.83 -2.14 -7.08
C ILE A 111 17.11 -2.90 -7.41
N GLY A 112 17.58 -3.76 -6.51
CA GLY A 112 18.88 -4.45 -6.58
C GLY A 112 18.89 -5.74 -7.40
N GLY A 113 17.76 -6.13 -8.00
CA GLY A 113 17.64 -7.26 -8.92
C GLY A 113 17.52 -6.83 -10.37
#